data_AF-A0A926PWN0-F1
#
_entry.id   AF-A0A926PWN0-F1
#
_cell.length_a   1.000
_cell.length_b   1.000
_cell.length_c   1.000
_cell.angle_alpha   90.00
_cell.angle_beta   90.00
_cell.angle_gamma   90.00
#
_symmetry.space_group_name_H-M   'P 1'
#
loop_
_entity.id
_entity.type
_entity.pdbx_description
1 polymer ?
#
loop_
_entity_poly.entity_id
_entity_poly.type
_entity_poly.pdbx_seq_one_letter_code
_entity_poly.pdbx_strand_id
1 'polypeptide(L)'
;MKATDMRLAKGDRGSQIGKLQRLLRLHGFSLVALDEFFDESTNEAVIRFQQEYDLEASGIVNLETWKALREMLVYSVTDDSELYKGIRKPLAVMQLQWLLRRHRYLDVEVDGRFSSVTQKAVIDFQLKHNLPADGIVNSLTWAALRNNLQKTS
;
A
#
# COMPACT_ATOMS: atom_id res chain seq x y z
N MET A 1 23.60 13.03 -5.43
CA MET A 1 23.45 12.25 -4.17
C MET A 1 23.80 10.81 -4.49
N LYS A 2 24.70 10.18 -3.74
CA LYS A 2 25.22 8.82 -4.05
C LYS A 2 24.26 7.75 -3.51
N ALA A 3 24.17 6.62 -4.21
CA ALA A 3 23.26 5.51 -3.90
C ALA A 3 23.45 4.88 -2.50
N THR A 4 24.56 5.20 -1.83
CA THR A 4 24.92 4.70 -0.50
C THR A 4 24.18 5.40 0.65
N ASP A 5 23.61 6.60 0.43
CA ASP A 5 22.94 7.43 1.46
C ASP A 5 21.46 7.09 1.72
N MET A 6 20.89 6.08 1.03
CA MET A 6 19.46 5.74 1.12
C MET A 6 19.17 4.44 1.86
N ARG A 7 20.20 3.69 2.28
CA ARG A 7 20.02 2.48 3.07
C ARG A 7 19.75 2.88 4.52
N LEU A 8 18.62 2.45 5.07
CA LEU A 8 18.34 2.53 6.50
C LEU A 8 18.18 1.13 7.10
N ALA A 9 18.65 0.94 8.32
CA ALA A 9 18.51 -0.29 9.07
C ALA A 9 18.32 -0.01 10.57
N LYS A 10 17.95 -1.06 11.32
CA LYS A 10 17.78 -1.00 12.77
C LYS A 10 19.02 -0.41 13.44
N GLY A 11 18.80 0.56 14.34
CA GLY A 11 19.86 1.31 15.02
C GLY A 11 20.16 2.68 14.41
N ASP A 12 19.74 2.94 13.17
CA ASP A 12 19.93 4.24 12.52
C ASP A 12 19.07 5.33 13.16
N ARG A 13 19.52 6.59 13.05
CA ARG A 13 18.83 7.76 13.59
C ARG A 13 18.80 8.93 12.63
N GLY A 14 17.77 9.77 12.78
CA GLY A 14 17.66 11.09 12.19
C GLY A 14 16.48 11.25 11.23
N SER A 15 16.38 12.43 10.62
CA SER A 15 15.16 12.87 9.91
C SER A 15 14.67 11.94 8.79
N GLN A 16 15.54 11.10 8.20
CA GLN A 16 15.13 10.09 7.23
C GLN A 16 14.32 8.96 7.88
N ILE A 17 14.68 8.57 9.11
CA ILE A 17 13.88 7.61 9.89
C ILE A 17 12.54 8.23 10.26
N GLY A 18 12.51 9.50 10.67
CA GLY A 18 11.26 10.21 10.94
C GLY A 18 10.32 10.24 9.73
N LYS A 19 10.87 10.40 8.51
CA LYS A 19 10.10 10.26 7.27
C LYS A 19 9.61 8.83 7.08
N LEU A 20 10.49 7.83 7.17
CA LEU A 20 10.14 6.41 7.04
C LEU A 20 8.98 6.04 7.97
N GLN A 21 9.11 6.36 9.26
CA GLN A 21 8.10 6.06 10.29
C GLN A 21 6.75 6.71 9.96
N ARG A 22 6.74 7.97 9.49
CA ARG A 22 5.51 8.63 9.02
C ARG A 22 4.90 7.92 7.80
N LEU A 23 5.71 7.51 6.81
CA LEU A 23 5.20 6.78 5.66
C LEU A 23 4.59 5.45 6.11
N LEU A 24 5.30 4.64 6.90
CA LEU A 24 4.79 3.38 7.44
C LEU A 24 3.46 3.56 8.19
N ARG A 25 3.33 4.63 8.98
CA ARG A 25 2.08 4.94 9.68
C ARG A 25 0.93 5.29 8.72
N LEU A 26 1.21 6.04 7.64
CA LEU A 26 0.22 6.33 6.59
C LEU A 26 -0.21 5.06 5.85
N HIS A 27 0.68 4.09 5.73
CA HIS A 27 0.39 2.74 5.22
C HIS A 27 -0.37 1.84 6.21
N GLY A 28 -0.74 2.36 7.38
CA GLY A 28 -1.53 1.64 8.38
C GLY A 28 -0.71 0.81 9.38
N PHE A 29 0.62 0.86 9.31
CA PHE A 29 1.46 0.21 10.32
C PHE A 29 1.43 0.99 11.63
N SER A 30 1.18 0.28 12.73
CA SER A 30 1.24 0.88 14.07
C SER A 30 2.69 0.85 14.57
N LEU A 31 3.27 2.03 14.78
CA LEU A 31 4.61 2.20 15.31
C LEU A 31 4.55 2.67 16.76
N VAL A 32 5.51 2.22 17.57
CA VAL A 32 5.63 2.61 18.99
C VAL A 32 6.01 4.08 19.15
N ALA A 33 6.92 4.61 18.32
CA ALA A 33 7.38 5.99 18.39
C ALA A 33 7.61 6.62 17.00
N LEU A 34 7.52 7.95 16.96
CA LEU A 34 7.96 8.80 15.82
C LEU A 34 9.17 9.64 16.28
N ASP A 35 10.16 8.96 16.83
CA ASP A 35 11.33 9.53 17.52
C ASP A 35 12.58 9.62 16.63
N GLU A 36 12.41 9.36 15.33
CA GLU A 36 13.50 9.32 14.36
C GLU A 36 14.56 8.26 14.68
N PHE A 37 14.22 7.23 15.47
CA PHE A 37 15.07 6.09 15.76
C PHE A 37 14.52 4.81 15.14
N PHE A 38 15.38 4.10 14.41
CA PHE A 38 15.01 2.86 13.76
C PHE A 38 15.06 1.71 14.78
N ASP A 39 14.02 1.64 15.61
CA ASP A 39 13.84 0.64 16.66
C ASP A 39 13.30 -0.70 16.14
N GLU A 40 13.04 -1.65 17.05
CA GLU A 40 12.46 -2.95 16.71
C GLU A 40 11.08 -2.81 16.06
N SER A 41 10.22 -1.94 16.59
CA SER A 41 8.88 -1.71 16.05
C SER A 41 8.93 -1.21 14.60
N THR A 42 9.84 -0.28 14.31
CA THR A 42 10.07 0.21 12.96
C THR A 42 10.62 -0.89 12.06
N ASN A 43 11.50 -1.76 12.56
CA ASN A 43 12.06 -2.88 11.78
C ASN A 43 11.01 -3.92 11.41
N GLU A 44 10.18 -4.34 12.37
CA GLU A 44 9.06 -5.23 12.12
C GLU A 44 8.08 -4.64 11.09
N ALA A 45 7.77 -3.34 11.18
CA ALA A 45 6.90 -2.66 10.23
C ALA A 45 7.51 -2.63 8.82
N VAL A 46 8.82 -2.40 8.69
CA VAL A 46 9.52 -2.47 7.40
C VAL A 46 9.49 -3.89 6.82
N ILE A 47 9.76 -4.92 7.64
CA ILE A 47 9.70 -6.31 7.20
C ILE A 47 8.30 -6.65 6.70
N ARG A 48 7.26 -6.29 7.45
CA ARG A 48 5.87 -6.54 7.03
C ARG A 48 5.51 -5.77 5.78
N PHE A 49 5.92 -4.51 5.66
CA PHE A 49 5.74 -3.75 4.41
C PHE A 49 6.45 -4.45 3.26
N GLN A 50 7.69 -4.91 3.43
CA GLN A 50 8.39 -5.62 2.37
C GLN A 50 7.67 -6.92 1.97
N GLN A 51 7.19 -7.69 2.94
CA GLN A 51 6.39 -8.91 2.70
C GLN A 51 5.07 -8.60 1.99
N GLU A 52 4.35 -7.57 2.42
CA GLU A 52 3.07 -7.18 1.81
C GLU A 52 3.21 -6.66 0.39
N TYR A 53 4.39 -6.18 0.02
CA TYR A 53 4.65 -5.58 -1.29
C TYR A 53 5.61 -6.42 -2.16
N ASP A 54 5.74 -7.72 -1.86
CA ASP A 54 6.62 -8.68 -2.58
C ASP A 54 8.06 -8.17 -2.78
N LEU A 55 8.56 -7.41 -1.81
CA LEU A 55 9.96 -6.98 -1.73
C LEU A 55 10.76 -7.97 -0.87
N GLU A 56 12.08 -7.89 -0.98
CA GLU A 56 12.96 -8.63 -0.09
C GLU A 56 12.75 -8.19 1.37
N ALA A 57 12.16 -9.09 2.18
CA ALA A 57 11.81 -8.88 3.59
C ALA A 57 13.02 -8.88 4.55
N SER A 58 14.01 -8.06 4.22
CA SER A 58 15.29 -7.97 4.91
C SER A 58 15.27 -7.02 6.13
N GLY A 59 14.21 -6.23 6.28
CA GLY A 59 14.12 -5.17 7.30
C GLY A 59 15.02 -3.96 7.02
N ILE A 60 15.68 -3.96 5.86
CA ILE A 60 16.54 -2.88 5.40
C ILE A 60 15.77 -2.05 4.38
N VAL A 61 15.65 -0.75 4.62
CA VAL A 61 15.01 0.16 3.68
C VAL A 61 16.05 0.56 2.64
N ASN A 62 15.97 -0.03 1.45
CA ASN A 62 16.77 0.32 0.28
C ASN A 62 16.00 1.25 -0.67
N LEU A 63 16.57 1.57 -1.84
CA LEU A 63 15.93 2.42 -2.83
C LEU A 63 14.56 1.88 -3.30
N GLU A 64 14.43 0.56 -3.47
CA GLU A 64 13.18 -0.07 -3.89
C GLU A 64 12.11 0.05 -2.81
N THR A 65 12.47 -0.19 -1.55
CA THR A 65 11.57 -0.01 -0.39
C THR A 65 11.14 1.45 -0.28
N TRP A 66 12.06 2.41 -0.44
CA TRP A 66 11.75 3.83 -0.46
C TRP A 66 10.87 4.27 -1.62
N LYS A 67 11.04 3.63 -2.78
CA LYS A 67 10.24 3.89 -3.98
C LYS A 67 8.83 3.38 -3.75
N ALA A 68 8.66 2.14 -3.29
CA ALA A 68 7.37 1.56 -2.95
C ALA A 68 6.63 2.38 -1.87
N LEU A 69 7.32 2.75 -0.77
CA LEU A 69 6.74 3.56 0.30
C LEU A 69 6.20 4.91 -0.23
N ARG A 70 6.93 5.57 -1.14
CA ARG A 70 6.56 6.88 -1.69
C ARG A 70 5.52 6.79 -2.79
N GLU A 71 5.70 5.91 -3.76
CA GLU A 71 4.80 5.80 -4.92
C GLU A 71 3.41 5.39 -4.47
N MET A 72 3.31 4.44 -3.53
CA MET A 72 2.03 4.02 -3.00
C MET A 72 1.29 5.14 -2.24
N LEU A 73 2.01 6.12 -1.66
CA LEU A 73 1.39 7.32 -1.09
C LEU A 73 0.97 8.33 -2.16
N VAL A 74 1.68 8.41 -3.28
CA VAL A 74 1.33 9.31 -4.40
C VAL A 74 0.12 8.77 -5.17
N TYR A 75 0.01 7.46 -5.38
CA TYR A 75 -1.16 6.81 -5.97
C TYR A 75 -2.41 6.92 -5.06
N SER A 76 -2.24 7.13 -3.75
CA SER A 76 -3.35 7.32 -2.79
C SER A 76 -4.21 8.56 -3.03
N VAL A 77 -3.71 9.56 -3.77
CA VAL A 77 -4.36 10.88 -3.87
C VAL A 77 -4.99 11.16 -5.24
N THR A 78 -4.48 10.64 -6.36
CA THR A 78 -4.88 11.15 -7.69
C THR A 78 -5.02 10.16 -8.85
N ASP A 79 -4.70 8.87 -8.71
CA ASP A 79 -4.80 7.95 -9.85
C ASP A 79 -6.11 7.16 -9.85
N ASP A 80 -7.13 7.73 -10.51
CA ASP A 80 -8.41 7.09 -10.78
C ASP A 80 -8.39 6.29 -12.10
N SER A 81 -7.19 5.95 -12.61
CA SER A 81 -7.03 5.12 -13.80
C SER A 81 -7.90 3.88 -13.71
N GLU A 82 -8.53 3.55 -14.83
CA GLU A 82 -9.28 2.31 -14.95
C GLU A 82 -8.34 1.11 -14.78
N LEU A 83 -8.68 0.23 -13.83
CA LEU A 83 -8.02 -1.06 -13.67
C LEU A 83 -8.95 -2.19 -14.10
N TYR A 84 -8.40 -3.13 -14.84
CA TYR A 84 -9.09 -4.31 -15.33
C TYR A 84 -8.11 -5.47 -15.47
N LYS A 85 -8.63 -6.70 -15.56
CA LYS A 85 -7.80 -7.90 -15.72
C LYS A 85 -6.86 -7.78 -16.93
N GLY A 86 -5.56 -7.95 -16.69
CA GLY A 86 -4.51 -7.83 -17.71
C GLY A 86 -3.81 -6.48 -17.78
N ILE A 87 -4.28 -5.46 -17.04
CA ILE A 87 -3.58 -4.17 -16.92
C ILE A 87 -2.20 -4.36 -16.28
N ARG A 88 -1.18 -3.67 -16.82
CA ARG A 88 0.18 -3.67 -16.27
C ARG A 88 0.44 -2.39 -15.49
N LYS A 89 -0.22 -2.27 -14.33
CA LYS A 89 -0.06 -1.16 -13.40
C LYS A 89 0.12 -1.69 -11.97
N PRO A 90 1.27 -2.32 -11.66
CA PRO A 90 1.42 -3.07 -10.42
C PRO A 90 1.12 -2.24 -9.17
N LEU A 91 1.57 -0.99 -9.10
CA LEU A 91 1.34 -0.13 -7.94
C LEU A 91 -0.13 0.24 -7.73
N ALA A 92 -0.84 0.59 -8.81
CA ALA A 92 -2.27 0.87 -8.73
C ALA A 92 -3.08 -0.39 -8.37
N VAL A 93 -2.65 -1.55 -8.89
CA VAL A 93 -3.26 -2.83 -8.54
C VAL A 93 -3.00 -3.21 -7.07
N MET A 94 -1.79 -2.98 -6.55
CA MET A 94 -1.50 -3.17 -5.12
C MET A 94 -2.36 -2.28 -4.24
N GLN A 95 -2.55 -1.03 -4.63
CA GLN A 95 -3.46 -0.12 -3.93
C GLN A 95 -4.89 -0.64 -3.91
N LEU A 96 -5.40 -1.08 -5.06
CA LEU A 96 -6.70 -1.72 -5.14
C LEU A 96 -6.79 -2.94 -4.21
N GLN A 97 -5.81 -3.84 -4.29
CA GLN A 97 -5.74 -5.06 -3.49
C GLN A 97 -5.72 -4.76 -1.99
N TRP A 98 -4.96 -3.75 -1.58
CA TRP A 98 -4.90 -3.29 -0.20
C TRP A 98 -6.25 -2.73 0.30
N LEU A 99 -6.90 -1.89 -0.51
CA LEU A 99 -8.24 -1.38 -0.20
C LEU A 99 -9.28 -2.50 -0.11
N LEU A 100 -9.25 -3.47 -1.04
CA LEU A 100 -10.11 -4.65 -1.01
C LEU A 100 -9.90 -5.46 0.28
N ARG A 101 -8.66 -5.73 0.70
CA ARG A 101 -8.40 -6.43 1.97
C ARG A 101 -8.98 -5.69 3.17
N ARG A 102 -8.88 -4.35 3.20
CA ARG A 102 -9.50 -3.51 4.24
C ARG A 102 -11.03 -3.63 4.27
N HIS A 103 -11.64 -3.86 3.11
CA HIS A 103 -13.07 -4.18 2.94
C HIS A 103 -13.42 -5.66 3.17
N ARG A 104 -12.52 -6.44 3.79
CA ARG A 104 -12.67 -7.86 4.18
C ARG A 104 -12.49 -8.88 3.06
N TYR A 105 -11.94 -8.49 1.92
CA TYR A 105 -11.51 -9.43 0.86
C TYR A 105 -10.12 -10.00 1.18
N LEU A 106 -10.02 -10.82 2.23
CA LEU A 106 -8.74 -11.30 2.77
C LEU A 106 -7.98 -12.27 1.84
N ASP A 107 -8.68 -12.91 0.91
CA ASP A 107 -8.10 -13.85 -0.07
C ASP A 107 -7.39 -13.14 -1.23
N VAL A 108 -7.49 -11.80 -1.31
CA VAL A 108 -6.80 -11.01 -2.32
C VAL A 108 -5.35 -10.80 -1.90
N GLU A 109 -4.42 -11.37 -2.67
CA GLU A 109 -2.99 -11.11 -2.53
C GLU A 109 -2.66 -9.68 -2.99
N VAL A 110 -1.64 -9.06 -2.37
CA VAL A 110 -1.19 -7.69 -2.69
C VAL A 110 0.10 -7.76 -3.51
N ASP A 111 0.00 -8.36 -4.69
CA ASP A 111 1.15 -8.69 -5.55
C ASP A 111 1.27 -7.78 -6.79
N GLY A 112 0.36 -6.80 -6.92
CA GLY A 112 0.27 -5.92 -8.08
C GLY A 112 -0.21 -6.58 -9.36
N ARG A 113 -0.70 -7.82 -9.29
CA ARG A 113 -1.29 -8.52 -10.44
C ARG A 113 -2.80 -8.52 -10.33
N PHE A 114 -3.46 -8.00 -11.36
CA PHE A 114 -4.93 -8.00 -11.42
C PHE A 114 -5.41 -9.39 -11.82
N SER A 115 -5.39 -10.32 -10.84
CA SER A 115 -5.75 -11.72 -11.01
C SER A 115 -7.27 -11.91 -11.11
N SER A 116 -7.71 -13.15 -11.38
CA SER A 116 -9.13 -13.50 -11.30
C SER A 116 -9.71 -13.37 -9.89
N VAL A 117 -8.88 -13.56 -8.86
CA VAL A 117 -9.29 -13.38 -7.46
C VAL A 117 -9.53 -11.89 -7.18
N THR A 118 -8.60 -11.03 -7.61
CA THR A 118 -8.76 -9.57 -7.53
C THR A 118 -10.00 -9.11 -8.29
N GLN A 119 -10.22 -9.59 -9.51
CA GLN A 119 -11.42 -9.25 -10.31
C GLN A 119 -12.71 -9.64 -9.61
N LYS A 120 -12.77 -10.86 -9.06
CA LYS A 120 -13.96 -11.34 -8.33
C LYS A 120 -14.26 -10.47 -7.11
N ALA A 121 -13.22 -10.08 -6.36
CA ALA A 121 -13.37 -9.18 -5.23
C ALA A 121 -13.87 -7.79 -5.64
N VAL A 122 -13.41 -7.26 -6.79
CA VAL A 122 -13.93 -6.00 -7.36
C VAL A 122 -15.41 -6.13 -7.68
N ILE A 123 -15.82 -7.19 -8.38
CA ILE A 123 -17.23 -7.42 -8.75
C ILE A 123 -18.11 -7.50 -7.51
N ASP A 124 -17.68 -8.25 -6.49
CA ASP A 124 -18.44 -8.37 -5.23
C ASP A 124 -18.55 -7.04 -4.50
N PHE A 125 -17.45 -6.27 -4.45
CA PHE A 125 -17.45 -4.93 -3.87
C PHE A 125 -18.41 -4.01 -4.62
N GLN A 126 -18.37 -4.01 -5.96
CA GLN A 126 -19.27 -3.22 -6.79
C GLN A 126 -20.73 -3.59 -6.52
N LEU A 127 -21.08 -4.88 -6.47
CA LEU A 127 -22.42 -5.35 -6.14
C LEU A 127 -22.88 -4.85 -4.76
N LYS A 128 -22.02 -4.99 -3.75
CA LYS A 128 -22.32 -4.58 -2.37
C LYS A 128 -22.54 -3.07 -2.23
N HIS A 129 -21.93 -2.28 -3.11
CA HIS A 129 -22.00 -0.82 -3.11
C HIS A 129 -22.95 -0.25 -4.18
N ASN A 130 -23.78 -1.09 -4.83
CA ASN A 130 -24.71 -0.70 -5.89
C ASN A 130 -24.03 0.01 -7.08
N LEU A 131 -22.80 -0.39 -7.41
CA LEU A 131 -22.05 0.04 -8.58
C LEU A 131 -22.25 -0.97 -9.74
N PRO A 132 -21.98 -0.57 -10.99
CA PRO A 132 -21.89 -1.52 -12.10
C PRO A 132 -20.87 -2.63 -11.77
N ALA A 133 -21.31 -3.89 -11.77
CA ALA A 133 -20.51 -5.05 -11.37
C ALA A 133 -19.75 -5.67 -12.55
N ASP A 134 -19.03 -4.82 -13.30
CA ASP A 134 -18.28 -5.18 -14.50
C ASP A 134 -16.85 -5.69 -14.22
N GLY A 135 -16.40 -5.58 -12.96
CA GLY A 135 -15.04 -5.94 -12.56
C GLY A 135 -13.98 -4.93 -13.02
N ILE A 136 -14.39 -3.74 -13.45
CA ILE A 136 -13.53 -2.63 -13.88
C ILE A 136 -13.51 -1.57 -12.78
N VAL A 137 -12.32 -1.26 -12.26
CA VAL A 137 -12.16 -0.24 -11.23
C VAL A 137 -12.00 1.12 -11.89
N ASN A 138 -13.11 1.82 -12.08
CA ASN A 138 -13.15 3.20 -12.55
C ASN A 138 -13.16 4.21 -11.39
N SER A 139 -13.25 5.51 -11.71
CA SER A 139 -13.28 6.60 -10.72
C SER A 139 -14.38 6.45 -9.66
N LEU A 140 -15.56 5.94 -10.03
CA LEU A 140 -16.65 5.67 -9.08
C LEU A 140 -16.28 4.55 -8.10
N THR A 141 -15.70 3.46 -8.62
CA THR A 141 -15.23 2.33 -7.80
C THR A 141 -14.10 2.78 -6.88
N TRP A 142 -13.14 3.57 -7.38
CA TRP A 142 -12.08 4.18 -6.58
C TRP A 142 -12.60 5.10 -5.48
N ALA A 143 -13.59 5.94 -5.80
CA ALA A 143 -14.22 6.81 -4.82
C ALA A 143 -14.93 6.01 -3.73
N ALA A 144 -15.65 4.94 -4.09
CA ALA A 144 -16.30 4.06 -3.13
C ALA A 144 -15.30 3.31 -2.24
N LEU A 145 -14.20 2.80 -2.80
CA LEU A 145 -13.13 2.14 -2.05
C LEU A 145 -12.48 3.09 -1.03
N ARG A 146 -12.28 4.37 -1.41
CA ARG A 146 -11.67 5.41 -0.57
C ARG A 146 -12.61 6.06 0.44
N ASN A 147 -13.91 6.20 0.15
CA ASN A 147 -14.84 7.01 0.97
C ASN A 147 -15.04 6.50 2.40
N ASN A 148 -14.67 5.26 2.71
CA ASN A 148 -14.59 4.78 4.10
C ASN A 148 -13.31 5.20 4.84
N LEU A 149 -12.54 6.17 4.32
CA LEU A 149 -11.50 6.91 5.05
C LEU A 149 -12.06 8.13 5.81
N GLN A 150 -13.30 8.56 5.58
CA GLN A 150 -13.88 9.77 6.17
C GLN A 150 -15.15 9.56 7.02
N LYS A 151 -15.67 8.34 7.14
CA LYS A 151 -16.81 8.05 8.01
C LYS A 151 -16.38 7.43 9.34
N THR A 152 -15.72 8.25 10.14
CA THR A 152 -15.90 8.24 11.60
C THR A 152 -16.66 9.51 11.93
N SER A 153 -17.99 9.39 11.99
CA SER A 153 -18.85 10.33 12.72
C SER A 153 -19.22 9.68 14.04
#